data_AF-A0A7S4PCZ9-F1
#
_entry.id   AF-A0A7S4PCZ9-F1
#
_cell.length_a   1.000
_cell.length_b   1.000
_cell.length_c   1.000
_cell.angle_alpha   90.00
_cell.angle_beta   90.00
_cell.angle_gamma   90.00
#
_symmetry.space_group_name_H-M   'P 1'
#
loop_
_entity.id
_entity.type
_entity.pdbx_description
1 polymer ?
#
loop_
_entity_poly.entity_id
_entity_poly.type
_entity_poly.pdbx_seq_one_letter_code
_entity_poly.pdbx_strand_id
1 'polypeptide(L)'
;QQQQQQQPNLFLATLITRWIDSFFASSSPSPPSTPSSSSLIPSFSFSPSPLSPSPPLSRSLSPLPSCISPFVPFQFISLPNLFQDLFHKYMEKTCKTCQKIPEEPVLCLVCGELLCMKSNCCRKGENYGEVFKHSITCGAGTGVFICLRKSSIVVVRDERCLLWGSPYVDAHGEEDTLLSRGRPLYFDPEIYLSLTTLLCTHSFDDFILKSEQKGERRPTRSLSL
;
A
#
# COMPACT_ATOMS: atom_id res chain seq x y z
N GLN A 1 -4.72 27.49 -29.28
CA GLN A 1 -3.72 26.73 -28.50
C GLN A 1 -4.23 26.69 -27.06
N GLN A 2 -5.34 25.96 -26.83
CA GLN A 2 -5.40 24.67 -26.09
C GLN A 2 -4.88 24.83 -24.66
N GLN A 3 -5.72 25.27 -23.72
CA GLN A 3 -6.52 24.41 -22.83
C GLN A 3 -5.71 23.25 -22.22
N GLN A 4 -5.19 23.46 -21.01
CA GLN A 4 -5.10 22.39 -20.02
C GLN A 4 -5.86 22.82 -18.78
N GLN A 5 -7.06 22.27 -18.71
CA GLN A 5 -8.11 22.50 -17.75
C GLN A 5 -7.87 21.55 -16.57
N GLN A 6 -7.97 22.12 -15.36
CA GLN A 6 -8.24 21.48 -14.07
C GLN A 6 -8.44 19.96 -14.06
N GLN A 7 -7.63 19.25 -13.28
CA GLN A 7 -8.11 18.15 -12.43
C GLN A 7 -7.48 18.21 -11.04
N PRO A 8 -8.05 18.98 -10.09
CA PRO A 8 -7.80 18.74 -8.69
C PRO A 8 -8.77 17.65 -8.19
N ASN A 9 -8.30 16.79 -7.27
CA ASN A 9 -9.11 15.96 -6.37
C ASN A 9 -9.55 14.55 -6.79
N LEU A 10 -8.88 13.85 -7.71
CA LEU A 10 -9.09 12.38 -7.85
C LEU A 10 -8.19 11.55 -6.91
N PHE A 11 -7.03 12.08 -6.50
CA PHE A 11 -6.02 11.36 -5.71
C PHE A 11 -6.43 11.14 -4.23
N LEU A 12 -6.85 12.20 -3.53
CA LEU A 12 -7.35 12.07 -2.15
C LEU A 12 -8.63 11.23 -2.07
N ALA A 13 -9.52 11.35 -3.07
CA ALA A 13 -10.75 10.56 -3.11
C ALA A 13 -10.49 9.05 -3.31
N THR A 14 -9.45 8.67 -4.06
CA THR A 14 -9.11 7.26 -4.35
C THR A 14 -8.39 6.59 -3.17
N LEU A 15 -7.58 7.35 -2.41
CA LEU A 15 -6.99 6.86 -1.15
C LEU A 15 -8.02 6.67 -0.03
N ILE A 16 -9.05 7.54 0.02
CA ILE A 16 -10.12 7.46 1.03
C ILE A 16 -11.13 6.33 0.72
N THR A 17 -11.44 6.07 -0.57
CA THR A 17 -12.50 5.11 -0.93
C THR A 17 -12.09 3.63 -0.88
N ARG A 18 -10.79 3.29 -0.91
CA ARG A 18 -10.35 1.87 -0.89
C ARG A 18 -9.95 1.33 0.48
N TRP A 19 -9.91 2.16 1.53
CA TRP A 19 -9.73 1.68 2.91
C TRP A 19 -10.97 0.93 3.44
N ILE A 20 -12.16 1.25 2.90
CA ILE A 20 -13.44 0.65 3.32
C ILE A 20 -13.62 -0.77 2.75
N ASP A 21 -13.06 -1.08 1.57
CA ASP A 21 -13.24 -2.39 0.93
C ASP A 21 -12.38 -3.51 1.55
N SER A 22 -11.22 -3.18 2.15
CA SER A 22 -10.36 -4.18 2.81
C SER A 22 -10.89 -4.66 4.15
N PHE A 23 -11.88 -3.99 4.75
CA PHE A 23 -12.51 -4.45 5.99
C PHE A 23 -13.57 -5.54 5.73
N PHE A 24 -14.29 -5.47 4.60
CA PHE A 24 -15.37 -6.42 4.29
C PHE A 24 -14.95 -7.69 3.54
N ALA A 25 -13.73 -7.75 3.00
CA ALA A 25 -13.24 -8.94 2.29
C ALA A 25 -12.75 -10.08 3.21
N SER A 26 -12.81 -9.93 4.54
CA SER A 26 -12.35 -10.95 5.50
C SER A 26 -13.45 -11.90 6.03
N SER A 27 -14.66 -11.84 5.49
CA SER A 27 -15.77 -12.72 5.89
C SER A 27 -16.35 -13.49 4.70
N SER A 28 -15.60 -14.46 4.18
CA SER A 28 -16.15 -15.50 3.31
C SER A 28 -16.02 -16.86 3.98
N PRO A 29 -17.11 -17.52 4.38
CA PRO A 29 -17.09 -18.91 4.82
C PRO A 29 -16.95 -19.84 3.60
N SER A 30 -16.11 -20.87 3.77
CA SER A 30 -15.82 -21.93 2.80
C SER A 30 -17.06 -22.68 2.30
N PRO A 31 -17.08 -23.16 1.04
CA PRO A 31 -18.19 -23.95 0.51
C PRO A 31 -18.13 -25.43 0.96
N PRO A 32 -19.27 -26.08 1.23
CA PRO A 32 -19.31 -27.54 1.42
C PRO A 32 -19.43 -28.28 0.09
N SER A 33 -18.83 -29.48 0.09
CA SER A 33 -18.78 -30.48 -0.97
C SER A 33 -20.16 -31.07 -1.33
N THR A 34 -20.35 -31.34 -2.63
CA THR A 34 -21.45 -32.13 -3.18
C THR A 34 -21.29 -33.63 -2.88
N PRO A 35 -22.41 -34.37 -2.80
CA PRO A 35 -22.50 -35.53 -3.68
C PRO A 35 -23.84 -35.64 -4.43
N SER A 36 -23.79 -36.57 -5.37
CA SER A 36 -24.68 -36.95 -6.46
C SER A 36 -26.11 -37.40 -6.14
N SER A 37 -26.91 -37.41 -7.22
CA SER A 37 -27.99 -38.33 -7.60
C SER A 37 -29.46 -37.89 -7.42
N SER A 38 -30.05 -37.59 -8.58
CA SER A 38 -31.21 -38.25 -9.18
C SER A 38 -32.57 -38.29 -8.45
N SER A 39 -33.55 -37.74 -9.18
CA SER A 39 -34.91 -38.24 -9.43
C SER A 39 -36.06 -37.96 -8.44
N LEU A 40 -37.08 -37.38 -9.05
CA LEU A 40 -38.53 -37.61 -8.93
C LEU A 40 -39.35 -36.73 -7.98
N ILE A 41 -40.26 -36.02 -8.64
CA ILE A 41 -41.45 -35.29 -8.20
C ILE A 41 -42.35 -36.25 -7.39
N PRO A 42 -43.17 -35.75 -6.44
CA PRO A 42 -44.55 -35.48 -6.83
C PRO A 42 -45.17 -34.21 -6.23
N SER A 43 -46.15 -33.74 -6.98
CA SER A 43 -47.09 -32.65 -6.77
C SER A 43 -47.89 -32.74 -5.47
N PHE A 44 -48.10 -31.61 -4.78
CA PHE A 44 -49.31 -31.29 -4.00
C PHE A 44 -49.42 -29.76 -3.94
N SER A 45 -50.36 -29.18 -4.69
CA SER A 45 -51.72 -28.80 -4.29
C SER A 45 -51.79 -27.51 -3.48
N PHE A 46 -52.41 -26.53 -4.16
CA PHE A 46 -52.86 -25.22 -3.75
C PHE A 46 -53.52 -25.15 -2.36
N SER A 47 -53.25 -24.05 -1.65
CA SER A 47 -54.31 -23.31 -0.96
C SER A 47 -53.96 -21.82 -0.86
N PRO A 48 -54.87 -20.89 -1.22
CA PRO A 48 -54.63 -19.45 -1.17
C PRO A 48 -54.96 -18.90 0.22
N SER A 49 -54.23 -17.90 0.69
CA SER A 49 -54.62 -17.10 1.87
C SER A 49 -54.51 -15.61 1.57
N PRO A 50 -55.44 -14.80 2.10
CA PRO A 50 -55.81 -13.51 1.52
C PRO A 50 -54.96 -12.33 2.02
N LEU A 51 -55.09 -11.26 1.25
CA LEU A 51 -54.53 -9.92 1.40
C LEU A 51 -54.65 -9.34 2.83
N SER A 52 -53.64 -8.58 3.24
CA SER A 52 -53.74 -7.53 4.25
C SER A 52 -52.79 -6.36 3.88
N PRO A 53 -53.18 -5.10 4.17
CA PRO A 53 -52.77 -3.93 3.41
C PRO A 53 -51.45 -3.30 3.89
N SER A 54 -50.77 -2.64 2.95
CA SER A 54 -49.60 -1.81 3.18
C SER A 54 -49.89 -0.62 4.09
N PRO A 55 -49.03 -0.31 5.09
CA PRO A 55 -49.09 0.97 5.78
C PRO A 55 -48.50 2.09 4.89
N PRO A 56 -48.94 3.35 5.07
CA PRO A 56 -48.52 4.45 4.23
C PRO A 56 -47.05 4.81 4.46
N LEU A 57 -46.35 5.11 3.36
CA LEU A 57 -45.02 5.71 3.35
C LEU A 57 -45.07 7.11 3.99
N SER A 58 -44.92 7.20 5.31
CA SER A 58 -44.52 8.45 5.97
C SER A 58 -43.02 8.60 5.79
N ARG A 59 -42.65 9.27 4.70
CA ARG A 59 -41.28 9.72 4.37
C ARG A 59 -40.84 10.76 5.39
N SER A 60 -40.38 10.32 6.55
CA SER A 60 -39.60 11.14 7.47
C SER A 60 -38.26 11.42 6.79
N LEU A 61 -38.06 12.63 6.27
CA LEU A 61 -36.72 13.13 5.96
C LEU A 61 -35.95 13.22 7.29
N SER A 62 -35.24 12.16 7.64
CA SER A 62 -34.15 12.26 8.62
C SER A 62 -33.08 13.16 8.01
N PRO A 63 -32.58 14.18 8.74
CA PRO A 63 -31.49 15.01 8.24
C PRO A 63 -30.31 14.11 7.88
N LEU A 64 -29.77 14.32 6.68
CA LEU A 64 -28.54 13.68 6.25
C LEU A 64 -27.52 13.82 7.39
N PRO A 65 -26.83 12.74 7.81
CA PRO A 65 -25.69 12.90 8.68
C PRO A 65 -24.77 13.88 7.97
N SER A 66 -24.57 15.04 8.57
CA SER A 66 -23.49 15.94 8.20
C SER A 66 -22.21 15.18 8.48
N CYS A 67 -21.75 14.43 7.46
CA CYS A 67 -20.50 13.71 7.46
C CYS A 67 -19.36 14.73 7.41
N ILE A 68 -19.16 15.48 8.48
CA ILE A 68 -17.88 16.10 8.76
C ILE A 68 -17.02 14.95 9.26
N SER A 69 -16.53 14.13 8.33
CA SER A 69 -15.46 13.20 8.65
C SER A 69 -14.29 14.07 9.10
N PRO A 70 -13.77 13.89 10.33
CA PRO A 70 -12.52 14.54 10.68
C PRO A 70 -11.50 14.07 9.66
N PHE A 71 -10.91 15.02 8.92
CA PHE A 71 -9.88 14.77 7.94
C PHE A 71 -8.70 14.11 8.67
N VAL A 72 -8.69 12.78 8.76
CA VAL A 72 -7.54 12.05 9.29
C VAL A 72 -6.46 12.21 8.23
N PRO A 73 -5.39 12.98 8.52
CA PRO A 73 -4.32 13.14 7.55
C PRO A 73 -3.74 11.75 7.28
N PHE A 74 -3.39 11.51 6.02
CA PHE A 74 -2.69 10.30 5.63
C PHE A 74 -1.45 10.11 6.53
N GLN A 75 -1.31 8.93 7.13
CA GLN A 75 -0.18 8.57 7.97
C GLN A 75 0.35 7.22 7.53
N PHE A 76 1.67 7.12 7.42
CA PHE A 76 2.32 5.83 7.22
C PHE A 76 2.22 4.93 8.45
N ILE A 77 2.61 3.66 8.28
CA ILE A 77 2.70 2.71 9.38
C ILE A 77 3.61 3.22 10.52
N SER A 78 3.29 2.86 11.75
CA SER A 78 4.20 3.10 12.86
C SER A 78 5.45 2.25 12.72
N LEU A 79 6.61 2.89 12.78
CA LEU A 79 7.92 2.23 12.82
C LEU A 79 8.42 2.14 14.28
N PRO A 80 9.15 1.08 14.65
CA PRO A 80 9.76 0.98 15.98
C PRO A 80 10.92 1.98 16.10
N ASN A 81 11.21 2.40 17.33
CA ASN A 81 12.26 3.37 17.61
C ASN A 81 13.64 2.87 17.17
N LEU A 82 13.97 1.61 17.42
CA LEU A 82 15.24 1.02 17.00
C LEU A 82 15.08 0.32 15.65
N PHE A 83 16.01 0.58 14.72
CA PHE A 83 16.01 -0.09 13.42
C PHE A 83 16.18 -1.62 13.56
N GLN A 84 16.98 -2.06 14.52
CA GLN A 84 17.23 -3.49 14.79
C GLN A 84 15.92 -4.24 15.09
N ASP A 85 14.98 -3.62 15.80
CA ASP A 85 13.68 -4.23 16.09
C ASP A 85 12.86 -4.41 14.81
N LEU A 86 12.89 -3.42 13.91
CA LEU A 86 12.27 -3.53 12.60
C LEU A 86 12.92 -4.64 11.78
N PHE A 87 14.24 -4.67 11.75
CA PHE A 87 15.03 -5.66 11.03
C PHE A 87 14.69 -7.08 11.49
N HIS A 88 14.83 -7.38 12.78
CA HIS A 88 14.54 -8.70 13.33
C HIS A 88 13.08 -9.12 13.13
N LYS A 89 12.12 -8.19 13.20
CA LYS A 89 10.70 -8.49 13.00
C LYS A 89 10.36 -8.98 11.58
N TYR A 90 11.16 -8.63 10.57
CA TYR A 90 10.82 -8.89 9.17
C TYR A 90 11.83 -9.74 8.40
N MET A 91 13.07 -9.93 8.89
CA MET A 91 14.12 -10.65 8.16
C MET A 91 13.84 -12.14 7.95
N GLU A 92 13.08 -12.78 8.83
CA GLU A 92 12.72 -14.20 8.72
C GLU A 92 11.33 -14.42 8.09
N LYS A 93 10.64 -13.34 7.72
CA LYS A 93 9.31 -13.43 7.14
C LYS A 93 9.37 -13.75 5.65
N THR A 94 8.39 -14.55 5.22
CA THR A 94 8.24 -14.92 3.82
C THR A 94 7.42 -13.88 3.05
N CYS A 95 7.76 -13.67 1.79
CA CYS A 95 6.93 -12.90 0.87
C CYS A 95 5.66 -13.68 0.56
N LYS A 96 4.50 -13.00 0.57
CA LYS A 96 3.20 -13.64 0.31
C LYS A 96 3.07 -14.18 -1.12
N THR A 97 3.76 -13.56 -2.08
CA THR A 97 3.68 -13.91 -3.50
C THR A 97 4.51 -15.14 -3.86
N CYS A 98 5.76 -15.23 -3.38
CA CYS A 98 6.67 -16.33 -3.71
C CYS A 98 6.84 -17.36 -2.58
N GLN A 99 6.31 -17.10 -1.38
CA GLN A 99 6.42 -17.96 -0.20
C GLN A 99 7.86 -18.27 0.22
N LYS A 100 8.81 -17.40 -0.15
CA LYS A 100 10.24 -17.50 0.20
C LYS A 100 10.64 -16.27 1.00
N ILE A 101 11.69 -16.42 1.81
CA ILE A 101 12.33 -15.28 2.49
C ILE A 101 12.99 -14.42 1.40
N PRO A 102 12.59 -13.15 1.24
CA PRO A 102 13.16 -12.28 0.21
C PRO A 102 14.66 -12.08 0.41
N GLU A 103 15.43 -12.10 -0.68
CA GLU A 103 16.85 -11.74 -0.59
C GLU A 103 17.01 -10.28 -0.19
N GLU A 104 16.28 -9.36 -0.83
CA GLU A 104 16.24 -7.95 -0.44
C GLU A 104 14.80 -7.57 -0.06
N PRO A 105 14.41 -7.79 1.22
CA PRO A 105 13.06 -7.51 1.70
C PRO A 105 12.85 -5.99 1.83
N VAL A 106 11.72 -5.54 1.30
CA VAL A 106 11.25 -4.15 1.43
C VAL A 106 9.87 -4.12 2.07
N LEU A 107 9.62 -3.11 2.90
CA LEU A 107 8.35 -2.92 3.59
C LEU A 107 7.66 -1.69 3.02
N CYS A 108 6.40 -1.84 2.58
CA CYS A 108 5.58 -0.73 2.13
C CYS A 108 5.17 0.13 3.34
N LEU A 109 5.49 1.42 3.33
CA LEU A 109 5.16 2.32 4.43
C LEU A 109 3.68 2.72 4.44
N VAL A 110 2.97 2.52 3.33
CA VAL A 110 1.54 2.82 3.20
C VAL A 110 0.69 1.74 3.87
N CYS A 111 0.97 0.46 3.59
CA CYS A 111 0.12 -0.66 4.04
C CYS A 111 0.83 -1.67 4.96
N GLY A 112 2.16 -1.58 5.13
CA GLY A 112 2.92 -2.52 5.94
C GLY A 112 3.20 -3.88 5.31
N GLU A 113 3.00 -4.03 3.99
CA GLU A 113 3.26 -5.29 3.29
C GLU A 113 4.75 -5.49 2.99
N LEU A 114 5.22 -6.73 3.22
CA LEU A 114 6.59 -7.16 2.93
C LEU A 114 6.69 -7.70 1.48
N LEU A 115 7.61 -7.14 0.70
CA LEU A 115 7.76 -7.41 -0.74
C LEU A 115 9.21 -7.76 -1.08
N CYS A 116 9.39 -8.37 -2.25
CA CYS A 116 10.67 -8.66 -2.87
C CYS A 116 11.11 -7.52 -3.80
N MET A 117 12.28 -6.91 -3.56
CA MET A 117 12.79 -5.85 -4.43
C MET A 117 13.67 -6.36 -5.58
N LYS A 118 14.74 -7.12 -5.28
CA LYS A 118 15.73 -7.54 -6.29
C LYS A 118 15.57 -8.97 -6.81
N SER A 119 14.76 -9.80 -6.15
CA SER A 119 14.66 -11.20 -6.53
C SER A 119 13.64 -11.39 -7.67
N ASN A 120 14.07 -12.02 -8.76
CA ASN A 120 13.22 -12.41 -9.90
C ASN A 120 12.06 -13.35 -9.53
N CYS A 121 11.98 -13.82 -8.27
CA CYS A 121 10.96 -14.76 -7.81
C CYS A 121 9.53 -14.27 -8.02
N CYS A 122 9.28 -12.96 -7.93
CA CYS A 122 7.94 -12.38 -8.06
C CYS A 122 7.69 -11.76 -9.44
N ARG A 123 8.67 -11.82 -10.35
CA ARG A 123 8.56 -11.24 -11.69
C ARG A 123 7.67 -12.07 -12.62
N LYS A 124 7.63 -13.40 -12.44
CA LYS A 124 6.75 -14.36 -13.19
C LYS A 124 6.64 -14.10 -14.71
N GLY A 125 7.71 -13.62 -15.35
CA GLY A 125 7.72 -13.32 -16.80
C GLY A 125 7.17 -11.94 -17.19
N GLU A 126 6.82 -11.09 -16.23
CA GLU A 126 6.40 -9.72 -16.48
C GLU A 126 7.59 -8.74 -16.52
N ASN A 127 7.37 -7.58 -17.14
CA ASN A 127 8.41 -6.56 -17.26
C ASN A 127 8.77 -5.88 -15.94
N TYR A 128 7.84 -5.87 -14.96
CA TYR A 128 7.99 -5.13 -13.71
C TYR A 128 8.10 -6.05 -12.49
N GLY A 129 8.97 -5.68 -11.55
CA GLY A 129 9.11 -6.33 -10.24
C GLY A 129 7.91 -6.10 -9.31
N GLU A 130 7.84 -6.86 -8.21
CA GLU A 130 6.73 -6.82 -7.24
C GLU A 130 6.49 -5.43 -6.65
N VAL A 131 7.56 -4.67 -6.41
CA VAL A 131 7.48 -3.31 -5.85
C VAL A 131 6.73 -2.34 -6.75
N PHE A 132 6.94 -2.39 -8.08
CA PHE A 132 6.19 -1.55 -9.04
C PHE A 132 4.73 -1.98 -9.14
N LYS A 133 4.44 -3.29 -9.16
CA LYS A 133 3.05 -3.76 -9.16
C LYS A 133 2.34 -3.31 -7.88
N HIS A 134 3.05 -3.35 -6.76
CA HIS A 134 2.52 -2.89 -5.49
C HIS A 134 2.33 -1.36 -5.47
N SER A 135 3.21 -0.56 -6.06
CA SER A 135 3.00 0.90 -6.11
C SER A 135 1.74 1.27 -6.90
N ILE A 136 1.45 0.55 -7.99
CA ILE A 136 0.21 0.74 -8.78
C ILE A 136 -1.02 0.34 -7.96
N THR A 137 -0.98 -0.81 -7.29
CA THR A 137 -2.15 -1.37 -6.58
C THR A 137 -2.42 -0.74 -5.22
N CYS A 138 -1.38 -0.40 -4.45
CA CYS A 138 -1.47 0.15 -3.10
C CYS A 138 -1.51 1.68 -3.08
N GLY A 139 -0.70 2.34 -3.92
CA GLY A 139 -0.52 3.79 -3.90
C GLY A 139 -0.87 4.49 -5.22
N ALA A 140 -1.70 3.85 -6.06
CA ALA A 140 -2.21 4.40 -7.32
C ALA A 140 -1.10 4.93 -8.26
N GLY A 141 0.05 4.25 -8.28
CA GLY A 141 1.20 4.58 -9.12
C GLY A 141 2.37 5.22 -8.36
N THR A 142 2.19 5.64 -7.11
CA THR A 142 3.27 6.12 -6.23
C THR A 142 3.39 5.22 -5.01
N GLY A 143 4.57 4.66 -4.75
CA GLY A 143 4.83 3.80 -3.60
C GLY A 143 6.03 4.27 -2.80
N VAL A 144 5.93 4.19 -1.48
CA VAL A 144 7.03 4.49 -0.56
C VAL A 144 7.36 3.23 0.23
N PHE A 145 8.63 2.84 0.17
CA PHE A 145 9.13 1.59 0.74
C PHE A 145 10.37 1.84 1.58
N ILE A 146 10.60 1.03 2.61
CA ILE A 146 11.88 0.98 3.33
C ILE A 146 12.61 -0.33 3.01
N CYS A 147 13.88 -0.23 2.60
CA CYS A 147 14.78 -1.36 2.41
C CYS A 147 15.36 -1.81 3.74
N LEU A 148 14.94 -2.99 4.21
CA LEU A 148 15.35 -3.48 5.53
C LEU A 148 16.83 -3.87 5.59
N ARG A 149 17.51 -4.12 4.48
CA ARG A 149 18.98 -4.36 4.49
C ARG A 149 19.84 -3.12 4.47
N LYS A 150 19.25 -1.96 4.17
CA LYS A 150 19.98 -0.71 3.92
C LYS A 150 19.49 0.46 4.77
N SER A 151 18.44 0.25 5.55
CA SER A 151 17.61 1.26 6.23
C SER A 151 17.10 2.41 5.35
N SER A 152 17.24 2.31 4.02
CA SER A 152 16.95 3.40 3.10
C SER A 152 15.53 3.36 2.54
N ILE A 153 14.91 4.53 2.40
CA ILE A 153 13.66 4.76 1.69
C ILE A 153 13.88 4.69 0.19
N VAL A 154 13.01 3.92 -0.45
CA VAL A 154 12.85 3.86 -1.89
C VAL A 154 11.47 4.38 -2.26
N VAL A 155 11.44 5.37 -3.13
CA VAL A 155 10.22 5.93 -3.69
C VAL A 155 10.09 5.44 -5.13
N VAL A 156 8.96 4.84 -5.45
CA VAL A 156 8.60 4.42 -6.79
C VAL A 156 7.48 5.31 -7.29
N ARG A 157 7.65 5.84 -8.49
CA ARG A 157 6.58 6.57 -9.18
C ARG A 157 6.63 6.24 -10.66
N ASP A 158 5.51 5.80 -11.20
CA ASP A 158 5.42 5.29 -12.57
C ASP A 158 6.45 4.17 -12.80
N GLU A 159 7.31 4.30 -13.82
CA GLU A 159 8.41 3.37 -14.11
C GLU A 159 9.75 3.80 -13.51
N ARG A 160 9.73 4.77 -12.58
CA ARG A 160 10.94 5.33 -11.97
C ARG A 160 11.05 4.93 -10.50
N CYS A 161 12.29 4.79 -10.06
CA CYS A 161 12.63 4.43 -8.69
C CYS A 161 13.75 5.37 -8.21
N LEU A 162 13.56 5.94 -7.03
CA LEU A 162 14.48 6.88 -6.40
C LEU A 162 14.86 6.40 -5.00
N LEU A 163 16.13 6.50 -4.66
CA LEU A 163 16.60 6.39 -3.28
C LEU A 163 16.49 7.77 -2.62
N TRP A 164 15.72 7.88 -1.54
CA TRP A 164 15.47 9.18 -0.90
C TRP A 164 16.43 9.48 0.27
N GLY A 165 16.71 8.49 1.13
CA GLY A 165 17.47 8.65 2.37
C GLY A 165 17.05 7.62 3.42
N SER A 166 17.51 7.70 4.65
CA SER A 166 17.12 6.80 5.75
C SER A 166 16.18 7.53 6.73
N PRO A 167 15.06 6.93 7.17
CA PRO A 167 14.26 7.50 8.26
C PRO A 167 14.87 7.16 9.64
N TYR A 168 16.02 6.49 9.63
CA TYR A 168 16.76 6.03 10.79
C TYR A 168 18.16 6.65 10.79
N VAL A 169 18.49 7.34 11.86
CA VAL A 169 19.77 8.03 12.07
C VAL A 169 20.43 7.56 13.35
N ASP A 170 21.75 7.69 13.46
CA ASP A 170 22.43 7.36 14.72
C ASP A 170 22.22 8.44 15.79
N ALA A 171 22.88 8.27 16.94
CA ALA A 171 22.82 9.20 18.07
C ALA A 171 23.32 10.63 17.75
N HIS A 172 24.00 10.82 16.61
CA HIS A 172 24.51 12.11 16.15
C HIS A 172 23.67 12.69 15.00
N GLY A 173 22.60 12.02 14.58
CA GLY A 173 21.78 12.44 13.44
C GLY A 173 22.40 12.12 12.08
N GLU A 174 23.43 11.27 12.01
CA GLU A 174 24.02 10.83 10.75
C GLU A 174 23.32 9.56 10.22
N GLU A 175 23.16 9.48 8.90
CA GLU A 175 22.73 8.24 8.24
C GLU A 175 23.89 7.21 8.23
N ASP A 176 23.60 5.94 8.56
CA ASP A 176 24.53 4.84 8.34
C ASP A 176 24.22 4.14 7.01
N THR A 177 24.78 4.69 5.93
CA THR A 177 24.63 4.15 4.58
C THR A 177 25.01 2.67 4.55
N LEU A 178 24.09 1.82 4.08
CA LEU A 178 24.28 0.37 3.98
C LEU A 178 24.59 -0.33 5.31
N LEU A 179 24.32 0.30 6.46
CA LEU A 179 24.62 -0.24 7.80
C LEU A 179 26.12 -0.59 7.98
N SER A 180 27.00 0.17 7.31
CA SER A 180 28.44 -0.14 7.24
C SER A 180 29.20 0.18 8.52
N ARG A 181 28.71 1.14 9.33
CA ARG A 181 29.36 1.55 10.59
C ARG A 181 28.94 0.67 11.77
N GLY A 182 27.82 -0.05 11.65
CA GLY A 182 27.32 -0.95 12.69
C GLY A 182 26.81 -0.22 13.94
N ARG A 183 26.52 1.08 13.84
CA ARG A 183 25.98 1.88 14.94
C ARG A 183 24.48 1.61 15.11
N PRO A 184 23.94 1.65 16.33
CA PRO A 184 22.49 1.59 16.51
C PRO A 184 21.85 2.80 15.85
N LEU A 185 20.77 2.56 15.09
CA LEU A 185 19.99 3.60 14.43
C LEU A 185 18.62 3.74 15.08
N TYR A 186 18.18 4.99 15.20
CA TYR A 186 16.97 5.44 15.85
C TYR A 186 16.05 6.13 14.85
N PHE A 187 14.75 5.89 15.00
CA PHE A 187 13.71 6.47 14.17
C PHE A 187 13.59 7.96 14.41
N ASP A 188 13.66 8.74 13.34
CA ASP A 188 13.46 10.19 13.39
C ASP A 188 12.05 10.56 12.90
N PRO A 189 11.16 11.05 13.78
CA PRO A 189 9.80 11.42 13.41
C PRO A 189 9.73 12.65 12.49
N GLU A 190 10.71 13.55 12.51
CA GLU A 190 10.73 14.76 11.69
C GLU A 190 11.02 14.43 10.22
N ILE A 191 11.98 13.53 9.99
CA ILE A 191 12.29 12.97 8.67
C ILE A 191 11.04 12.26 8.12
N TYR A 192 10.37 11.47 8.98
CA TYR A 192 9.18 10.72 8.59
C TYR A 192 7.97 11.62 8.24
N LEU A 193 7.79 12.70 8.99
CA LEU A 193 6.75 13.70 8.72
C LEU A 193 7.03 14.45 7.42
N SER A 194 8.29 14.80 7.16
CA SER A 194 8.72 15.42 5.91
C SER A 194 8.41 14.53 4.71
N LEU A 195 8.71 13.23 4.83
CA LEU A 195 8.37 12.23 3.82
C LEU A 195 6.85 12.15 3.59
N THR A 196 6.07 12.14 4.67
CA THR A 196 4.59 12.11 4.59
C THR A 196 4.05 13.35 3.87
N THR A 197 4.62 14.51 4.16
CA THR A 197 4.29 15.77 3.51
C THR A 197 4.60 15.71 2.01
N LEU A 198 5.78 15.24 1.63
CA LEU A 198 6.18 15.08 0.22
C LEU A 198 5.24 14.16 -0.56
N LEU A 199 4.77 13.08 0.08
CA LEU A 199 3.78 12.18 -0.54
C LEU A 199 2.44 12.88 -0.73
N CYS A 200 1.96 13.62 0.28
CA CYS A 200 0.69 14.33 0.23
C CYS A 200 0.69 15.49 -0.77
N THR A 201 1.84 16.16 -0.96
CA THR A 201 1.98 17.29 -1.89
C THR A 201 2.36 16.87 -3.31
N HIS A 202 2.54 15.57 -3.58
CA HIS A 202 3.04 15.04 -4.85
C HIS A 202 4.41 15.58 -5.30
N SER A 203 5.21 16.11 -4.36
CA SER A 203 6.45 16.82 -4.69
C SER A 203 7.66 15.90 -4.89
N PHE A 204 7.46 14.58 -4.99
CA PHE A 204 8.55 13.65 -5.31
C PHE A 204 9.09 13.84 -6.73
N ASP A 205 8.32 14.43 -7.64
CA ASP A 205 8.79 14.73 -9.00
C ASP A 205 10.01 15.63 -9.02
N ASP A 206 10.01 16.68 -8.20
CA ASP A 206 11.14 17.60 -8.11
C ASP A 206 12.40 16.92 -7.58
N PHE A 207 12.24 15.96 -6.66
CA PHE A 207 13.35 15.16 -6.14
C PHE A 207 13.87 14.18 -7.19
N ILE A 208 12.99 13.50 -7.92
CA ILE A 208 13.37 12.59 -9.01
C ILE A 208 14.15 13.36 -10.08
N LEU A 209 13.62 14.51 -10.54
CA LEU A 209 14.27 15.32 -11.58
C LEU A 209 15.63 15.86 -11.13
N LYS A 210 15.78 16.30 -9.88
CA LYS A 210 17.07 16.76 -9.33
C LYS A 210 18.08 15.63 -9.20
N SER A 211 17.64 14.44 -8.79
CA SER A 211 18.50 13.26 -8.72
C SER A 211 19.00 12.82 -10.11
N GLU A 212 18.16 12.97 -11.14
CA GLU A 212 18.53 12.71 -12.54
C GLU A 212 19.57 13.72 -13.05
N GLN A 213 19.50 14.99 -12.63
CA GLN A 213 20.41 16.06 -13.07
C GLN A 213 21.78 16.05 -12.40
N LYS A 214 21.91 15.52 -11.17
CA LYS A 214 23.18 15.54 -10.43
C LYS A 214 24.24 14.60 -11.03
N GLY A 215 23.90 13.75 -12.00
CA GLY A 215 24.84 12.77 -12.55
C GLY A 215 25.33 11.75 -11.50
N GLU A 216 24.73 11.76 -10.30
CA GLU A 216 24.70 10.59 -9.42
C GLU A 216 24.09 9.52 -10.30
N ARG A 217 24.94 8.56 -10.71
CA ARG A 217 24.65 7.53 -11.70
C ARG A 217 23.18 7.16 -11.57
N ARG A 218 22.45 7.15 -12.71
CA ARG A 218 21.22 6.35 -12.83
C ARG A 218 21.42 5.16 -11.90
N PRO A 219 20.48 4.77 -11.01
CA PRO A 219 20.40 3.36 -10.73
C PRO A 219 20.29 2.78 -12.13
N THR A 220 21.41 2.24 -12.59
CA THR A 220 21.56 1.78 -13.95
C THR A 220 20.46 0.74 -14.10
N ARG A 221 20.34 0.16 -15.28
CA ARG A 221 19.62 -1.10 -15.45
C ARG A 221 20.20 -2.26 -14.58
N SER A 222 20.71 -1.98 -13.37
CA SER A 222 21.42 -2.80 -12.40
C SER A 222 20.92 -2.64 -10.95
N LEU A 223 19.86 -1.87 -10.67
CA LEU A 223 18.84 -2.40 -9.75
C LEU A 223 17.92 -3.19 -10.66
N SER A 224 18.33 -4.40 -11.03
CA SER A 224 17.57 -5.28 -11.91
C SER A 224 16.27 -5.66 -11.19
N LEU A 225 15.27 -4.81 -11.32
CA LEU A 225 13.85 -5.10 -11.14
C LEU A 225 13.41 -6.02 -12.28
#